data_AF-A0A9C6U8H3-F1
#
_entry.id   AF-A0A9C6U8H3-F1
#
_cell.length_a   1.000
_cell.length_b   1.000
_cell.length_c   1.000
_cell.angle_alpha   90.00
_cell.angle_beta   90.00
_cell.angle_gamma   90.00
#
_symmetry.space_group_name_H-M   'P 1'
#
loop_
_entity.id
_entity.type
_entity.pdbx_description
1 polymer ?
#
loop_
_entity_poly.entity_id
_entity_poly.type
_entity_poly.pdbx_seq_one_letter_code
_entity_poly.pdbx_strand_id
1 'polypeptide(L)'
;MRPVDVTPERVLEVYNNLYHGLKPTNNKTKFKVGDYVRISREKQTFEKGLEDLDKDAIQGTFYEAELQKVTKPETFKIAYIVRSKGKKGSRQHFVHWRGYPEKSRSWILDSDLV
;
A
#
# COMPACT_ATOMS: atom_id res chain seq x y z
N MET A 1 5.55 10.81 6.20
CA MET A 1 4.53 11.86 5.95
C MET A 1 3.19 11.17 5.75
N ARG A 2 2.09 11.74 6.29
CA ARG A 2 0.73 11.27 5.99
C ARG A 2 0.33 11.83 4.62
N PRO A 3 -0.40 11.09 3.76
CA PRO A 3 -0.99 11.71 2.58
C PRO A 3 -1.94 12.82 3.04
N VAL A 4 -1.77 14.02 2.49
CA VAL A 4 -2.80 15.06 2.53
C VAL A 4 -3.97 14.50 1.74
N ASP A 5 -5.18 14.56 2.31
CA ASP A 5 -6.40 14.19 1.61
C ASP A 5 -6.41 14.85 0.23
N VAL A 6 -6.43 14.02 -0.82
CA VAL A 6 -6.39 14.49 -2.20
C VAL A 6 -7.71 15.21 -2.48
N THR A 7 -7.70 16.53 -2.39
CA THR A 7 -8.85 17.36 -2.77
C THR A 7 -9.02 17.34 -4.30
N PRO A 8 -10.25 17.41 -4.84
CA PRO A 8 -10.50 17.41 -6.29
C PRO A 8 -9.69 18.45 -7.07
N GLU A 9 -9.41 19.59 -6.42
CA GLU A 9 -8.67 20.73 -6.99
C GLU A 9 -7.18 20.43 -7.18
N ARG A 10 -6.62 19.55 -6.33
CA ARG A 10 -5.19 19.20 -6.33
C ARG A 10 -4.86 18.02 -7.24
N VAL A 11 -5.89 17.39 -7.81
CA VAL A 11 -5.75 16.27 -8.75
C VAL A 11 -4.97 16.70 -10.00
N LEU A 12 -5.24 17.89 -10.52
CA LEU A 12 -4.61 18.37 -11.77
C LEU A 12 -3.11 18.62 -11.58
N GLU A 13 -2.72 19.17 -10.44
CA GLU A 13 -1.33 19.44 -10.08
C GLU A 13 -0.55 18.13 -9.83
N VAL A 14 -1.16 17.20 -9.09
CA VAL A 14 -0.62 15.85 -8.87
C VAL A 14 -0.46 15.11 -10.19
N TYR A 15 -1.45 15.19 -11.08
CA TYR A 15 -1.42 14.59 -12.40
C TYR A 15 -0.27 15.15 -13.26
N ASN A 16 -0.14 16.47 -13.34
CA ASN A 16 0.96 17.09 -14.07
C ASN A 16 2.31 16.70 -13.46
N ASN A 17 2.43 16.66 -12.14
CA ASN A 17 3.66 16.24 -11.46
C ASN A 17 3.98 14.74 -11.63
N LEU A 18 3.00 13.87 -11.85
CA LEU A 18 3.23 12.43 -12.09
C LEU A 18 3.52 12.12 -13.57
N TYR A 19 2.96 12.88 -14.49
CA TYR A 19 2.95 12.56 -15.93
C TYR A 19 3.65 13.59 -16.83
N HIS A 20 4.33 14.60 -16.29
CA HIS A 20 5.01 15.68 -17.04
C HIS A 20 6.06 15.23 -18.07
N GLY A 21 6.54 13.98 -18.00
CA GLY A 21 7.53 13.43 -18.93
C GLY A 21 6.93 12.68 -20.12
N LEU A 22 5.62 12.40 -20.11
CA LEU A 22 4.97 11.67 -21.20
C LEU A 22 4.71 12.62 -22.38
N LYS A 23 5.74 12.72 -23.22
CA LYS A 23 5.64 12.94 -24.67
C LYS A 23 4.30 12.49 -25.29
N PRO A 24 3.24 13.29 -25.54
CA PRO A 24 2.17 12.78 -26.37
C PRO A 24 2.78 12.47 -27.74
N THR A 25 2.93 11.18 -28.05
CA THR A 25 3.40 10.78 -29.37
C THR A 25 2.35 11.26 -30.35
N ASN A 26 2.76 11.91 -31.44
CA ASN A 26 1.87 12.42 -32.48
C ASN A 26 1.24 11.27 -33.34
N ASN A 27 1.12 10.09 -32.75
CA ASN A 27 0.44 8.96 -33.32
C ASN A 27 -1.05 9.27 -33.34
N LYS A 28 -1.64 9.29 -34.54
CA LYS A 28 -3.09 9.32 -34.72
C LYS A 28 -3.71 8.29 -33.78
N THR A 29 -4.41 8.76 -32.76
CA THR A 29 -5.09 7.89 -31.81
C THR A 29 -6.14 7.10 -32.59
N LYS A 30 -6.09 5.77 -32.49
CA LYS A 30 -7.03 4.89 -33.21
C LYS A 30 -8.48 5.06 -32.72
N PHE A 31 -8.64 5.64 -31.54
CA PHE A 31 -9.92 5.85 -30.86
C PHE A 31 -10.14 7.34 -30.58
N LYS A 32 -11.40 7.74 -30.53
CA LYS A 32 -11.86 9.10 -30.25
C LYS A 32 -12.62 9.15 -28.93
N VAL A 33 -12.72 10.35 -28.36
CA VAL A 33 -13.52 10.58 -27.15
C VAL A 33 -14.99 10.24 -27.48
N GLY A 34 -15.57 9.31 -26.73
CA GLY A 34 -16.92 8.79 -26.94
C GLY A 34 -16.99 7.37 -27.55
N ASP A 35 -15.86 6.79 -27.96
CA ASP A 35 -15.83 5.42 -28.48
C ASP A 35 -16.01 4.38 -27.34
N TYR A 36 -16.94 3.45 -27.53
CA TYR A 36 -17.09 2.29 -26.65
C TYR A 36 -16.14 1.18 -27.11
N VAL A 37 -14.95 1.14 -26.52
CA VAL A 37 -13.93 0.12 -26.81
C VAL A 37 -14.05 -1.07 -25.84
N ARG A 38 -13.99 -2.29 -26.38
CA ARG A 38 -13.87 -3.51 -25.55
C ARG A 38 -12.43 -3.64 -25.07
N ILE A 39 -12.23 -3.51 -23.77
CA ILE A 39 -10.97 -3.82 -23.12
C ILE A 39 -11.00 -5.32 -22.75
N SER A 40 -10.04 -6.10 -23.24
CA SER A 40 -9.87 -7.47 -22.74
C SER A 40 -9.62 -7.42 -21.23
N ARG A 41 -10.34 -8.26 -20.47
CA ARG A 41 -10.06 -8.45 -19.03
C ARG A 41 -8.69 -9.10 -18.83
N GLU A 42 -8.20 -9.84 -19.82
CA GLU A 42 -6.88 -10.48 -19.85
C GLU A 42 -5.80 -9.50 -20.34
N LYS A 43 -5.94 -8.20 -20.06
CA LYS A 43 -4.83 -7.27 -20.23
C LYS A 43 -3.75 -7.68 -19.24
N GLN A 44 -2.78 -8.44 -19.75
CA GLN A 44 -1.42 -8.61 -19.25
C GLN A 44 -1.33 -8.22 -17.77
N THR A 45 -1.63 -9.17 -16.88
CA THR A 45 -1.31 -9.03 -15.46
C THR A 45 0.13 -8.56 -15.43
N PHE A 46 0.36 -7.30 -15.05
CA PHE A 46 1.72 -6.86 -14.79
C PHE A 46 2.14 -7.66 -13.58
N GLU A 47 2.80 -8.79 -13.85
CA GLU A 47 2.96 -9.92 -12.93
C GLU A 47 4.08 -9.63 -11.92
N LYS A 48 4.05 -8.43 -11.34
CA LYS A 48 4.82 -8.13 -10.15
C LYS A 48 3.85 -8.22 -8.98
N GLY A 49 3.60 -9.46 -8.58
CA GLY A 49 2.95 -9.72 -7.30
C GLY A 49 3.71 -8.99 -6.21
N LEU A 50 3.00 -8.22 -5.39
CA LEU A 50 3.60 -7.65 -4.20
C LEU A 50 3.60 -8.71 -3.11
N GLU A 51 4.66 -8.77 -2.34
CA GLU A 51 4.75 -9.61 -1.16
C GLU A 51 4.77 -8.71 0.08
N ASP A 52 4.06 -9.12 1.13
CA ASP A 52 4.19 -8.51 2.44
C ASP A 52 5.54 -8.92 3.09
N LEU A 53 5.85 -8.37 4.26
CA LEU A 53 7.03 -8.71 5.07
C LEU A 53 7.13 -10.22 5.36
N ASP A 54 5.99 -10.90 5.48
CA ASP A 54 5.88 -12.34 5.71
C ASP A 54 6.00 -13.18 4.41
N LYS A 55 6.34 -12.56 3.27
CA LYS A 55 6.39 -13.16 1.92
C LYS A 55 5.05 -13.67 1.39
N ASP A 56 3.97 -13.22 2.00
CA ASP A 56 2.64 -13.54 1.54
C ASP A 56 2.26 -12.66 0.36
N ALA A 57 1.77 -13.28 -0.71
CA ALA A 57 1.31 -12.57 -1.89
C ALA A 57 0.11 -11.67 -1.55
N ILE A 58 0.26 -10.38 -1.83
CA ILE A 58 -0.80 -9.39 -1.72
C ILE A 58 -1.65 -9.53 -2.99
N GLN A 59 -2.88 -10.01 -2.82
CA GLN A 59 -3.83 -10.12 -3.92
C GLN A 59 -4.25 -8.73 -4.39
N GLY A 60 -3.98 -8.42 -5.66
CA GLY A 60 -4.39 -7.17 -6.28
C GLY A 60 -3.71 -6.94 -7.63
N THR A 61 -4.29 -6.03 -8.42
CA THR A 61 -3.65 -5.49 -9.62
C THR A 61 -3.18 -4.07 -9.30
N PHE A 62 -1.88 -3.84 -9.33
CA PHE A 62 -1.28 -2.54 -9.01
C PHE A 62 -0.59 -2.00 -10.25
N TYR A 63 -0.75 -0.70 -10.52
CA TYR A 63 0.08 -0.05 -11.53
C TYR A 63 1.45 0.24 -10.94
N GLU A 64 2.53 -0.02 -11.70
CA GLU A 64 3.89 0.27 -11.24
C GLU A 64 4.08 1.75 -10.84
N ALA A 65 3.43 2.66 -11.56
CA ALA A 65 3.45 4.10 -11.26
C ALA A 65 2.78 4.47 -9.93
N GLU A 66 1.89 3.63 -9.40
CA GLU A 66 1.26 3.81 -8.09
C GLU A 66 2.10 3.23 -6.94
N LEU A 67 3.11 2.41 -7.26
CA LEU A 67 3.96 1.78 -6.26
C LEU A 67 5.07 2.75 -5.81
N GLN A 68 5.02 3.11 -4.53
CA GLN A 68 6.09 3.87 -3.89
C GLN A 68 7.03 2.93 -3.14
N LYS A 69 8.35 3.08 -3.36
CA LYS A 69 9.36 2.42 -2.52
C LYS A 69 9.33 3.07 -1.13
N VAL A 70 9.01 2.28 -0.12
CA VAL A 70 8.98 2.73 1.28
C VAL A 70 10.22 2.19 2.00
N THR A 71 10.94 3.08 2.70
CA THR A 71 11.98 2.67 3.66
C THR A 71 11.29 2.03 4.85
N LYS A 72 11.80 0.88 5.31
CA LYS A 72 11.24 0.18 6.47
C LYS A 72 11.19 1.12 7.68
N PRO A 73 10.04 1.33 8.31
CA PRO A 73 9.94 2.16 9.51
C PRO A 73 10.63 1.45 10.68
N GLU A 74 11.20 2.24 11.59
CA GLU A 74 11.84 1.73 12.81
C GLU A 74 10.82 1.22 13.83
N THR A 75 9.60 1.79 13.83
CA THR A 75 8.54 1.45 14.78
C THR A 75 7.26 1.04 14.04
N PHE A 76 6.61 -0.03 14.51
CA PHE A 76 5.30 -0.46 14.04
C PHE A 76 4.21 -0.02 15.00
N LYS A 77 3.03 0.34 14.46
CA LYS A 77 1.90 0.78 15.28
C LYS A 77 1.05 -0.41 15.69
N ILE A 78 0.74 -0.49 16.97
CA ILE A 78 -0.23 -1.45 17.49
C ILE A 78 -1.64 -0.90 17.22
N ALA A 79 -2.54 -1.76 16.72
CA ALA A 79 -3.97 -1.45 16.65
C ALA A 79 -4.60 -1.63 18.04
N TYR A 80 -4.42 -2.81 18.63
CA TYR A 80 -4.90 -3.14 19.98
C TYR A 80 -4.14 -4.34 20.57
N ILE A 81 -4.19 -4.44 21.90
CA ILE A 81 -3.68 -5.59 22.66
C ILE A 81 -4.79 -6.64 22.72
N VAL A 82 -4.50 -7.86 22.25
CA VAL A 82 -5.44 -8.99 22.24
C VAL A 82 -5.51 -9.63 23.63
N ARG A 83 -4.35 -9.84 24.27
CA ARG A 83 -4.25 -10.37 25.63
C ARG A 83 -2.88 -10.09 26.24
N SER A 84 -2.79 -10.23 27.56
CA SER A 84 -1.55 -10.03 28.29
C SER A 84 -1.26 -11.25 29.17
N LYS A 85 0.01 -11.59 29.34
CA LYS A 85 0.44 -12.67 30.25
C LYS A 85 1.72 -12.30 30.97
N GLY A 86 2.03 -13.02 32.05
CA GLY A 86 3.28 -12.87 32.79
C GLY A 86 3.13 -12.11 34.12
N LYS A 87 4.25 -11.99 34.83
CA LYS A 87 4.33 -11.33 36.13
C LYS A 87 4.99 -9.95 35.96
N LYS A 88 5.01 -9.14 37.02
CA LYS A 88 5.70 -7.84 37.05
C LYS A 88 7.16 -8.04 36.62
N GLY A 89 7.59 -7.37 35.54
CA GLY A 89 8.94 -7.48 34.96
C GLY A 89 9.10 -8.47 33.80
N SER A 90 8.14 -9.39 33.59
CA SER A 90 8.11 -10.32 32.44
C SER A 90 6.78 -10.29 31.70
N ARG A 91 6.07 -9.15 31.82
CA ARG A 91 4.77 -8.96 31.19
C ARG A 91 4.96 -8.91 29.68
N GLN A 92 4.19 -9.72 28.99
CA GLN A 92 4.13 -9.78 27.53
C GLN A 92 2.72 -9.44 27.08
N HIS A 93 2.65 -8.73 25.96
CA HIS A 93 1.40 -8.35 25.30
C HIS A 93 1.32 -9.05 23.95
N PHE A 94 0.23 -9.78 23.73
CA PHE A 94 -0.09 -10.31 22.41
C PHE A 94 -0.81 -9.21 21.65
N VAL A 95 -0.15 -8.65 20.64
CA VAL A 95 -0.60 -7.44 19.95
C VAL A 95 -1.08 -7.75 18.55
N HIS A 96 -2.08 -6.98 18.12
CA HIS A 96 -2.47 -6.89 16.73
C HIS A 96 -1.90 -5.61 16.13
N TRP A 97 -1.09 -5.75 15.07
CA TRP A 97 -0.47 -4.63 14.40
C TRP A 97 -1.45 -3.91 13.49
N ARG A 98 -1.40 -2.58 13.48
CA ARG A 98 -2.31 -1.75 12.68
C ARG A 98 -1.99 -1.87 11.20
N GLY A 99 -2.98 -2.30 10.43
CA GLY A 99 -2.86 -2.46 8.97
C GLY A 99 -2.27 -3.78 8.52
N TYR A 100 -2.04 -4.72 9.45
CA TYR A 100 -1.53 -6.06 9.16
C TYR A 100 -2.60 -7.12 9.46
N PRO A 101 -2.55 -8.26 8.76
CA PRO A 101 -3.50 -9.34 8.98
C PRO A 101 -3.33 -9.99 10.36
N GLU A 102 -4.35 -10.72 10.79
CA GLU A 102 -4.36 -11.36 12.11
C GLU A 102 -3.22 -12.35 12.32
N LYS A 103 -2.74 -12.99 11.24
CA LYS A 103 -1.61 -13.92 11.27
C LYS A 103 -0.30 -13.27 11.72
N SER A 104 -0.13 -11.97 11.49
CA SER A 104 1.09 -11.24 11.87
C SER A 104 1.07 -10.82 13.35
N ARG A 105 0.04 -11.20 14.14
CA ARG A 105 -0.01 -10.96 15.59
C ARG A 105 1.17 -11.62 16.28
N SER A 106 1.78 -10.91 17.23
CA SER A 106 2.98 -11.38 17.92
C SER A 106 2.98 -11.01 19.41
N TRP A 107 3.79 -11.71 20.19
CA TRP A 107 4.07 -11.35 21.58
C TRP A 107 5.21 -10.36 21.62
N ILE A 108 5.00 -9.23 22.29
CA ILE A 108 6.03 -8.22 22.57
C ILE A 108 6.19 -8.04 24.08
N LEU A 109 7.36 -7.60 24.51
CA LEU A 109 7.60 -7.30 25.92
C LEU A 109 7.01 -5.93 26.28
N ASP A 110 6.64 -5.76 27.55
CA ASP A 110 6.23 -4.47 28.11
C ASP A 110 7.31 -3.38 27.89
N SER A 111 8.59 -3.76 27.91
CA SER A 111 9.73 -2.86 27.63
C SER A 111 9.85 -2.38 26.18
N ASP A 112 9.22 -3.08 25.23
CA ASP A 112 9.26 -2.73 23.80
C ASP A 112 8.15 -1.72 23.43
N LEU A 113 7.27 -1.42 24.38
CA LEU A 113 6.25 -0.39 24.24
C LEU A 113 6.87 0.98 24.54
N VAL A 114 6.85 1.87 23.55
CA VAL A 114 7.33 3.27 23.65
C VAL A 114 6.16 4.22 23.80
#